data_AF-A0A8X7WWR4-F1
#
_entry.id   AF-A0A8X7WWR4-F1
#
_cell.length_a   1.000
_cell.length_b   1.000
_cell.length_c   1.000
_cell.angle_alpha   90.00
_cell.angle_beta   90.00
_cell.angle_gamma   90.00
#
_symmetry.space_group_name_H-M   'P 1'
#
loop_
_entity.id
_entity.type
_entity.pdbx_description
1 polymer ?
#
loop_
_entity_poly.entity_id
_entity_poly.type
_entity_poly.pdbx_seq_one_letter_code
_entity_poly.pdbx_strand_id
1 'polypeptide(L)'
;MESSEIRATPADRVLVPGVSIAEAARGVQPDDDEVVLQCVANIQKDHKKFCLSVEGLGNRLCFLELTSEAKRIPPDLCICNFVLEQSLSVRALQEMLANTGENASEGASQGGGHRTLLYGHAILLRHSFSGMYLTCLTTSRSLTDKLAFDVGLQEDSIGEACWWTIHPASKQRSEGEKVRIGDDLILVSVSSERYLHLSISNGSIQVDASFMQTLWNVHPTCSGSSVEEGYLLGGHVMRLFHGHDEILTIPSSPKSEDQYRIVNYEAGSAGARARSLWRVEPLRISWSGSYIRWGQPFRLRHITTGQYLALVDRTLVLHDREKADTESTAFCFRASKEKIESSPKRDVEGMGVAEIKYGDSICIVMHVASGLWLSYQAPDAKSARLGPLKRRAILHQEGHMDDGLILQRCQHEESRAARIIRNTTKLFSQFIRDLDNLSGKNRTYIALPIEEVLQTLNDLITYFQPPEEELEHEEKQNKLRSLKNRQNLFKDEVSTTSSSVT
;
A
#
# COMPACT_ATOMS: atom_id res chain seq x y z
N MET A 1 -34.67 48.06 26.05
CA MET A 1 -34.33 49.04 25.00
C MET A 1 -32.86 48.85 24.72
N GLU A 2 -32.54 47.84 23.93
CA GLU A 2 -32.59 47.83 22.45
C GLU A 2 -31.17 47.99 21.91
N SER A 3 -30.67 46.84 21.49
CA SER A 3 -29.69 46.59 20.46
C SER A 3 -29.92 47.42 19.18
N SER A 4 -28.84 47.87 18.57
CA SER A 4 -28.68 48.04 17.11
C SER A 4 -27.18 48.00 16.81
N GLU A 5 -26.62 46.91 16.25
CA GLU A 5 -26.61 46.51 14.84
C GLU A 5 -26.19 47.63 13.86
N ILE A 6 -24.94 47.55 13.37
CA ILE A 6 -24.57 48.08 12.06
C ILE A 6 -24.04 46.90 11.22
N ARG A 7 -24.83 46.60 10.19
CA ARG A 7 -24.59 45.69 9.08
C ARG A 7 -23.34 46.08 8.28
N ALA A 8 -22.55 45.08 7.91
CA ALA A 8 -21.82 45.05 6.65
C ALA A 8 -22.29 43.81 5.87
N THR A 9 -22.68 44.02 4.62
CA THR A 9 -23.32 43.06 3.70
C THR A 9 -22.35 41.98 3.18
N PRO A 10 -22.82 40.73 2.95
CA PRO A 10 -22.05 39.68 2.29
C PRO A 10 -22.30 39.69 0.76
N ALA A 11 -21.24 39.60 -0.03
CA ALA A 11 -21.30 39.17 -1.42
C ALA A 11 -20.10 38.26 -1.72
N ASP A 12 -20.44 37.04 -2.14
CA ASP A 12 -19.66 36.06 -2.90
C ASP A 12 -18.42 35.42 -2.25
N ARG A 13 -18.69 34.49 -1.32
CA ARG A 13 -17.91 33.24 -1.22
C ARG A 13 -18.84 32.08 -1.60
N VAL A 14 -18.63 31.51 -2.79
CA VAL A 14 -19.28 30.27 -3.20
C VAL A 14 -18.78 29.16 -2.29
N LEU A 15 -19.64 28.76 -1.36
CA LEU A 15 -19.51 27.57 -0.53
C LEU A 15 -19.71 26.34 -1.43
N VAL A 16 -18.72 25.46 -1.50
CA VAL A 16 -18.95 24.08 -1.94
C VAL A 16 -19.47 23.31 -0.72
N PRO A 17 -20.67 22.68 -0.78
CA PRO A 17 -21.30 22.10 0.40
C PRO A 17 -20.83 20.66 0.69
N GLY A 18 -20.64 20.39 1.98
CA GLY A 18 -21.11 19.17 2.65
C GLY A 18 -20.57 17.83 2.15
N VAL A 19 -19.47 17.38 2.75
CA VAL A 19 -19.24 15.95 2.98
C VAL A 19 -18.84 15.82 4.44
N SER A 20 -19.72 15.17 5.23
CA SER A 20 -19.39 14.65 6.55
C SER A 20 -18.15 13.75 6.40
N ILE A 21 -17.06 14.10 7.07
CA ILE A 21 -15.77 13.40 7.01
C ILE A 21 -15.83 12.04 7.73
N ALA A 22 -16.97 11.63 8.30
CA ALA A 22 -17.07 10.47 9.17
C ALA A 22 -17.57 9.16 8.51
N GLU A 23 -18.15 9.16 7.30
CA GLU A 23 -18.96 8.00 6.86
C GLU A 23 -18.50 7.29 5.57
N ALA A 24 -17.37 7.66 4.98
CA ALA A 24 -16.80 6.95 3.82
C ALA A 24 -15.62 6.01 4.16
N ALA A 25 -15.31 5.82 5.45
CA ALA A 25 -14.11 5.14 5.94
C ALA A 25 -14.30 3.66 6.33
N ARG A 26 -15.34 2.96 5.86
CA ARG A 26 -15.53 1.51 6.12
C ARG A 26 -14.59 0.59 5.30
N GLY A 27 -13.33 0.99 5.14
CA GLY A 27 -12.29 0.20 4.45
C GLY A 27 -11.07 -0.14 5.32
N VAL A 28 -10.81 0.64 6.36
CA VAL A 28 -9.82 0.38 7.41
C VAL A 28 -10.36 1.12 8.64
N GLN A 29 -10.76 0.40 9.70
CA GLN A 29 -11.08 1.11 10.94
C GLN A 29 -9.79 1.78 11.42
N PRO A 30 -9.79 3.09 11.75
CA PRO A 30 -8.58 3.82 12.16
C PRO A 30 -7.93 3.29 13.44
N ASP A 31 -8.53 2.29 14.11
CA ASP A 31 -8.13 1.79 15.42
C ASP A 31 -7.34 0.46 15.38
N ASP A 32 -7.17 -0.15 14.21
CA ASP A 32 -6.57 -1.48 14.08
C ASP A 32 -5.03 -1.47 14.05
N ASP A 33 -4.39 -2.39 14.77
CA ASP A 33 -2.94 -2.60 14.69
C ASP A 33 -2.59 -3.37 13.41
N GLU A 34 -1.61 -2.86 12.64
CA GLU A 34 -1.09 -3.54 11.45
C GLU A 34 0.22 -4.27 11.77
N VAL A 35 0.33 -5.50 11.25
CA VAL A 35 1.48 -6.37 11.43
C VAL A 35 1.91 -7.02 10.13
N VAL A 36 3.16 -7.46 10.07
CA VAL A 36 3.66 -8.37 9.03
C VAL A 36 4.12 -9.67 9.68
N LEU A 37 3.88 -10.79 8.98
CA LEU A 37 4.45 -12.09 9.32
C LEU A 37 5.78 -12.27 8.59
N GLN A 38 6.88 -12.39 9.33
CA GLN A 38 8.22 -12.57 8.80
C GLN A 38 8.75 -13.96 9.12
N CYS A 39 9.41 -14.62 8.18
CA CYS A 39 10.19 -15.83 8.41
C CYS A 39 11.62 -15.65 7.93
N VAL A 40 12.52 -16.53 8.38
CA VAL A 40 13.93 -16.52 8.00
C VAL A 40 14.31 -17.87 7.39
N ALA A 41 14.94 -17.81 6.23
CA ALA A 41 15.47 -18.97 5.52
C ALA A 41 16.98 -18.87 5.37
N ASN A 42 17.69 -19.99 5.46
CA ASN A 42 19.10 -20.04 5.09
C ASN A 42 19.23 -20.52 3.63
N ILE A 43 19.60 -19.60 2.73
CA ILE A 43 19.71 -19.86 1.30
C ILE A 43 21.12 -19.49 0.86
N GLN A 44 21.85 -20.44 0.27
CA GLN A 44 23.23 -20.23 -0.19
C GLN A 44 24.19 -19.71 0.91
N LYS A 45 23.97 -20.10 2.17
CA LYS A 45 24.71 -19.67 3.38
C LYS A 45 24.40 -18.23 3.85
N ASP A 46 23.41 -17.58 3.26
CA ASP A 46 22.90 -16.29 3.71
C ASP A 46 21.54 -16.44 4.39
N HIS A 47 21.36 -15.74 5.51
CA HIS A 47 20.05 -15.61 6.16
C HIS A 47 19.20 -14.61 5.39
N LYS A 48 18.23 -15.11 4.64
CA LYS A 48 17.24 -14.31 3.92
C LYS A 48 15.98 -14.17 4.75
N LYS A 49 15.48 -12.94 4.87
CA LYS A 49 14.25 -12.60 5.60
C LYS A 49 13.12 -12.35 4.61
N PHE A 50 11.98 -12.97 4.84
CA PHE A 50 10.82 -12.85 3.96
C PHE A 50 9.59 -12.44 4.74
N CYS A 51 8.77 -11.55 4.18
CA CYS A 51 7.43 -11.29 4.69
C CYS A 51 6.40 -12.06 3.87
N LEU A 52 5.40 -12.62 4.54
CA LEU A 52 4.21 -13.16 3.87
C LEU A 52 3.52 -12.03 3.10
N SER A 53 3.17 -12.27 1.84
CA SER A 53 2.62 -11.26 0.95
C SER A 53 1.58 -11.83 0.00
N VAL A 54 0.64 -10.99 -0.42
CA VAL A 54 -0.39 -11.39 -1.39
C VAL A 54 -1.00 -10.15 -2.06
N GLU A 55 -1.22 -10.21 -3.36
CA GLU A 55 -1.75 -9.04 -4.10
C GLU A 55 -3.26 -8.84 -3.85
N GLY A 56 -3.99 -9.95 -3.69
CA GLY A 56 -5.45 -9.93 -3.60
C GLY A 56 -6.06 -9.98 -4.99
N LEU A 57 -6.40 -8.81 -5.54
CA LEU A 57 -7.05 -8.71 -6.85
C LEU A 57 -6.14 -9.27 -7.96
N GLY A 58 -6.65 -10.20 -8.76
CA GLY A 58 -5.95 -10.89 -9.84
C GLY A 58 -5.02 -12.01 -9.38
N ASN A 59 -4.65 -12.06 -8.10
CA ASN A 59 -3.85 -13.14 -7.52
C ASN A 59 -4.14 -13.28 -6.02
N ARG A 60 -4.90 -14.33 -5.67
CA ARG A 60 -5.29 -14.64 -4.29
C ARG A 60 -4.27 -15.50 -3.54
N LEU A 61 -3.21 -15.96 -4.19
CA LEU A 61 -2.26 -16.89 -3.60
C LEU A 61 -1.13 -16.14 -2.91
N CYS A 62 -0.76 -16.62 -1.72
CA CYS A 62 0.33 -16.03 -0.97
C CYS A 62 1.69 -16.36 -1.59
N PHE A 63 2.61 -15.42 -1.44
CA PHE A 63 4.02 -15.54 -1.80
C PHE A 63 4.88 -14.82 -0.76
N LEU A 64 6.19 -14.76 -1.01
CA LEU A 64 7.17 -14.25 -0.06
C LEU A 64 7.91 -13.05 -0.63
N GLU A 65 7.80 -11.93 0.08
CA GLU A 65 8.50 -10.70 -0.25
C GLU A 65 9.83 -10.63 0.49
N LEU A 66 10.93 -10.54 -0.25
CA LEU A 66 12.27 -10.50 0.32
C LEU A 66 12.54 -9.14 0.98
N THR A 67 12.84 -9.14 2.28
CA THR A 67 13.07 -7.92 3.09
C THR A 67 14.51 -7.76 3.56
N SER A 68 15.34 -8.81 3.54
CA SER A 68 16.75 -8.71 3.94
C SER A 68 17.60 -7.86 2.98
N GLU A 69 17.15 -7.64 1.74
CA GLU A 69 17.84 -6.84 0.73
C GLU A 69 17.27 -5.41 0.58
N ALA A 70 16.46 -4.94 1.55
CA ALA A 70 15.73 -3.68 1.50
C ALA A 70 16.58 -2.43 1.20
N LYS A 71 17.88 -2.47 1.50
CA LYS A 71 18.83 -1.39 1.17
C LYS A 71 19.07 -1.26 -0.34
N ARG A 72 19.06 -2.37 -1.08
CA ARG A 72 19.30 -2.42 -2.53
C ARG A 72 18.00 -2.45 -3.32
N ILE A 73 17.04 -3.27 -2.90
CA ILE A 73 15.75 -3.44 -3.57
C ILE A 73 14.65 -3.20 -2.54
N PRO A 74 13.84 -2.14 -2.66
CA PRO A 74 12.75 -1.86 -1.73
C PRO A 74 11.72 -3.01 -1.73
N PRO A 75 11.30 -3.51 -0.55
CA PRO A 75 10.20 -4.46 -0.44
C PRO A 75 8.84 -3.76 -0.60
N ASP A 76 7.87 -4.43 -1.20
CA ASP A 76 6.49 -3.95 -1.35
C ASP A 76 5.66 -4.23 -0.09
N LEU A 77 5.92 -3.46 0.97
CA LEU A 77 5.24 -3.66 2.27
C LEU A 77 3.73 -3.44 2.24
N CYS A 78 3.20 -2.76 1.20
CA CYS A 78 1.77 -2.53 1.05
C CYS A 78 0.93 -3.82 1.05
N ILE A 79 1.49 -4.89 0.47
CA ILE A 79 0.84 -6.20 0.32
C ILE A 79 1.33 -7.22 1.35
N CYS A 80 2.15 -6.76 2.30
CA CYS A 80 2.63 -7.57 3.42
C CYS A 80 1.77 -7.36 4.68
N ASN A 81 1.06 -6.24 4.78
CA ASN A 81 0.38 -5.82 6.00
C ASN A 81 -0.92 -6.60 6.21
N PHE A 82 -1.06 -7.14 7.42
CA PHE A 82 -2.27 -7.77 7.92
C PHE A 82 -2.76 -7.02 9.17
N VAL A 83 -4.07 -7.02 9.36
CA VAL A 83 -4.75 -6.60 10.58
C VAL A 83 -5.12 -7.84 11.36
N LEU A 84 -4.80 -7.84 12.65
CA LEU A 84 -5.33 -8.83 13.58
C LEU A 84 -6.77 -8.45 13.93
N GLU A 85 -7.73 -9.09 13.30
CA GLU A 85 -9.13 -8.73 13.46
C GLU A 85 -9.76 -9.39 14.69
N GLN A 86 -9.43 -10.66 14.93
CA GLN A 86 -9.91 -11.40 16.09
C GLN A 86 -8.84 -12.30 16.69
N SER A 87 -8.93 -12.48 18.01
CA SER A 87 -8.23 -13.50 18.77
C SER A 87 -9.19 -14.12 19.76
N LEU A 88 -9.33 -15.45 19.71
CA LEU A 88 -10.25 -16.24 20.51
C LEU A 88 -9.54 -17.48 21.06
N SER A 89 -9.96 -17.96 22.23
CA SER A 89 -9.58 -19.31 22.64
C SER A 89 -10.23 -20.33 21.68
N VAL A 90 -9.62 -21.51 21.52
CA VAL A 90 -10.14 -22.55 20.63
C VAL A 90 -11.60 -22.93 20.97
N ARG A 91 -11.94 -22.95 22.26
CA ARG A 91 -13.32 -23.24 22.71
C ARG A 91 -14.30 -22.13 22.29
N ALA A 92 -13.92 -20.87 22.49
CA ALA A 92 -14.76 -19.74 22.09
C ALA A 92 -14.94 -19.68 20.56
N LEU A 93 -13.91 -20.06 19.79
CA LEU A 93 -14.01 -20.19 18.35
C LEU A 93 -15.01 -21.29 17.96
N GLN A 94 -14.93 -22.47 18.57
CA GLN A 94 -15.87 -23.58 18.30
C GLN A 94 -17.32 -23.18 18.63
N GLU A 95 -17.54 -22.49 19.75
CA GLU A 95 -18.86 -21.96 20.11
C GLU A 95 -19.37 -20.92 19.09
N MET A 96 -18.49 -20.01 18.65
CA MET A 96 -18.84 -19.02 17.63
C MET A 96 -19.21 -19.69 16.31
N LEU A 97 -18.40 -20.64 15.82
CA LEU A 97 -18.62 -21.36 14.58
C LEU A 97 -19.92 -22.18 14.60
N ALA A 98 -20.25 -22.78 15.74
CA ALA A 98 -21.50 -23.52 15.93
C ALA A 98 -22.75 -22.61 15.89
N ASN A 99 -22.63 -21.34 16.30
CA ASN A 99 -23.74 -20.39 16.37
C ASN A 99 -23.93 -19.55 15.10
N THR A 100 -22.95 -19.55 14.18
CA THR A 100 -23.03 -18.80 12.91
C THR A 100 -24.15 -19.27 11.97
N GLY A 101 -24.79 -20.41 12.24
CA GLY A 101 -25.93 -20.92 11.47
C GLY A 101 -27.27 -20.20 11.71
N GLU A 102 -27.44 -19.49 12.82
CA GLU A 102 -28.75 -18.93 13.21
C GLU A 102 -28.79 -17.40 13.37
N ASN A 103 -27.66 -16.68 13.49
CA ASN A 103 -27.63 -15.21 13.64
C ASN A 103 -26.33 -14.57 13.05
N ALA A 104 -26.06 -14.80 11.77
CA ALA A 104 -24.80 -14.40 11.13
C ALA A 104 -24.58 -12.88 10.95
N SER A 105 -25.60 -12.02 11.09
CA SER A 105 -25.48 -10.61 10.71
C SER A 105 -25.18 -9.62 11.86
N GLU A 106 -25.33 -10.01 13.13
CA GLU A 106 -25.24 -9.05 14.25
C GLU A 106 -24.30 -9.47 15.40
N GLY A 107 -23.74 -10.69 15.38
CA GLY A 107 -22.95 -11.23 16.50
C GLY A 107 -21.42 -11.10 16.40
N ALA A 108 -20.85 -10.88 15.20
CA ALA A 108 -19.40 -10.90 14.99
C ALA A 108 -18.67 -9.60 15.36
N SER A 109 -19.41 -8.53 15.69
CA SER A 109 -18.87 -7.20 16.01
C SER A 109 -18.66 -6.95 17.51
N GLN A 110 -18.91 -7.93 18.38
CA GLN A 110 -18.68 -7.79 19.83
C GLN A 110 -17.23 -8.12 20.25
N GLY A 111 -16.28 -7.41 19.63
CA GLY A 111 -14.88 -7.51 19.99
C GLY A 111 -14.13 -6.20 20.12
N GLY A 112 -14.83 -5.10 20.39
CA GLY A 112 -14.22 -3.79 20.65
C GLY A 112 -13.28 -3.82 21.87
N GLY A 113 -11.98 -3.91 21.60
CA GLY A 113 -10.91 -3.72 22.58
C GLY A 113 -9.58 -4.25 22.05
N HIS A 114 -8.46 -3.58 22.38
CA HIS A 114 -7.12 -4.05 22.07
C HIS A 114 -6.85 -5.40 22.74
N ARG A 115 -7.08 -6.51 22.02
CA ARG A 115 -6.91 -7.86 22.54
C ARG A 115 -5.45 -8.24 22.52
N THR A 116 -4.89 -8.51 23.69
CA THR A 116 -3.55 -9.07 23.80
C THR A 116 -3.54 -10.49 23.23
N LEU A 117 -2.64 -10.76 22.28
CA LEU A 117 -2.43 -12.11 21.75
C LEU A 117 -1.89 -13.05 22.83
N LEU A 118 -2.51 -14.22 22.96
CA LEU A 118 -2.07 -15.29 23.85
C LEU A 118 -1.69 -16.53 23.05
N TYR A 119 -0.69 -17.27 23.51
CA TYR A 119 -0.39 -18.60 22.97
C TYR A 119 -1.56 -19.56 23.22
N GLY A 120 -1.87 -20.41 22.25
CA GLY A 120 -3.03 -21.31 22.24
C GLY A 120 -4.32 -20.68 21.73
N HIS A 121 -4.33 -19.38 21.41
CA HIS A 121 -5.48 -18.74 20.76
C HIS A 121 -5.49 -18.99 19.25
N ALA A 122 -6.70 -19.04 18.69
CA ALA A 122 -6.96 -18.90 17.28
C ALA A 122 -7.05 -17.40 16.91
N ILE A 123 -6.47 -17.04 15.78
CA ILE A 123 -6.45 -15.69 15.24
C ILE A 123 -7.07 -15.63 13.86
N LEU A 124 -7.67 -14.49 13.56
CA LEU A 124 -8.19 -14.11 12.25
C LEU A 124 -7.35 -12.96 11.70
N LEU A 125 -6.75 -13.17 10.53
CA LEU A 125 -5.88 -12.18 9.87
C LEU A 125 -6.56 -11.66 8.61
N ARG A 126 -6.81 -10.35 8.57
CA ARG A 126 -7.33 -9.65 7.40
C ARG A 126 -6.21 -8.92 6.68
N HIS A 127 -6.07 -9.13 5.39
CA HIS A 127 -5.10 -8.41 4.57
C HIS A 127 -5.50 -6.94 4.44
N SER A 128 -4.63 -6.02 4.89
CA SER A 128 -4.94 -4.59 5.02
C SER A 128 -5.34 -3.95 3.69
N PHE A 129 -4.68 -4.34 2.60
CA PHE A 129 -4.92 -3.72 1.29
C PHE A 129 -6.19 -4.24 0.57
N SER A 130 -6.49 -5.54 0.64
CA SER A 130 -7.64 -6.11 -0.09
C SER A 130 -8.91 -6.21 0.76
N GLY A 131 -8.78 -6.25 2.10
CA GLY A 131 -9.87 -6.50 3.04
C GLY A 131 -10.29 -7.97 3.15
N MET A 132 -9.56 -8.89 2.49
CA MET A 132 -9.84 -10.34 2.49
C MET A 132 -9.08 -11.05 3.60
N TYR A 133 -9.46 -12.28 3.93
CA TYR A 133 -8.91 -13.05 5.06
C TYR A 133 -7.87 -14.08 4.61
N LEU A 134 -6.81 -14.25 5.40
CA LEU A 134 -5.77 -15.26 5.17
C LEU A 134 -6.30 -16.67 5.46
N THR A 135 -6.27 -17.53 4.45
CA THR A 135 -6.99 -18.80 4.45
C THR A 135 -6.12 -19.95 3.96
N CYS A 136 -6.26 -21.12 4.59
CA CYS A 136 -5.80 -22.39 4.05
C CYS A 136 -6.77 -22.87 2.98
N LEU A 137 -6.35 -22.87 1.72
CA LEU A 137 -7.19 -23.25 0.58
C LEU A 137 -7.31 -24.78 0.47
N THR A 138 -8.27 -25.25 -0.32
CA THR A 138 -8.44 -26.68 -0.64
C THR A 138 -7.62 -27.12 -1.85
N THR A 139 -7.09 -26.17 -2.62
CA THR A 139 -6.22 -26.42 -3.77
C THR A 139 -4.81 -26.79 -3.30
N SER A 140 -4.07 -27.49 -4.16
CA SER A 140 -2.68 -27.84 -3.94
C SER A 140 -1.91 -27.70 -5.24
N ARG A 141 -0.90 -26.83 -5.26
CA ARG A 141 0.01 -26.64 -6.41
C ARG A 141 1.44 -27.09 -6.12
N SER A 142 1.72 -27.56 -4.91
CA SER A 142 3.04 -28.02 -4.54
C SER A 142 3.41 -29.28 -5.33
N LEU A 143 4.52 -29.20 -6.07
CA LEU A 143 5.04 -30.34 -6.84
C LEU A 143 5.79 -31.33 -5.95
N THR A 144 6.31 -30.87 -4.81
CA THR A 144 7.16 -31.64 -3.92
C THR A 144 6.41 -32.23 -2.73
N ASP A 145 5.39 -31.54 -2.23
CA ASP A 145 4.53 -32.03 -1.15
C ASP A 145 3.07 -32.06 -1.60
N LYS A 146 2.62 -33.24 -2.06
CA LYS A 146 1.23 -33.45 -2.52
C LYS A 146 0.20 -33.35 -1.40
N LEU A 147 0.64 -33.39 -0.14
CA LEU A 147 -0.24 -33.21 1.00
C LEU A 147 -0.37 -31.73 1.35
N ALA A 148 0.54 -30.86 0.91
CA ALA A 148 0.48 -29.45 1.21
C ALA A 148 -0.71 -28.78 0.51
N PHE A 149 -1.36 -27.87 1.23
CA PHE A 149 -2.43 -27.03 0.69
C PHE A 149 -1.90 -25.64 0.37
N ASP A 150 -2.49 -24.99 -0.64
CA ASP A 150 -2.15 -23.61 -0.93
C ASP A 150 -2.62 -22.68 0.20
N VAL A 151 -1.88 -21.60 0.43
CA VAL A 151 -2.27 -20.52 1.34
C VAL A 151 -2.61 -19.29 0.51
N GLY A 152 -3.72 -18.64 0.80
CA GLY A 152 -4.23 -17.53 -0.01
C GLY A 152 -5.25 -16.67 0.72
N LEU A 153 -6.00 -15.88 -0.04
CA LEU A 153 -7.04 -14.99 0.47
C LEU A 153 -8.44 -15.42 0.03
N GLN A 154 -9.42 -15.29 0.93
CA GLN A 154 -10.86 -15.41 0.62
C GLN A 154 -11.63 -14.19 1.12
N GLU A 155 -12.76 -13.89 0.47
CA GLU A 155 -13.55 -12.67 0.72
C GLU A 155 -14.32 -12.71 2.04
N ASP A 156 -14.88 -13.86 2.38
CA ASP A 156 -15.58 -14.06 3.63
C ASP A 156 -14.66 -14.68 4.71
N SER A 157 -15.08 -14.51 5.96
CA SER A 157 -14.44 -15.13 7.13
C SER A 157 -15.25 -16.35 7.61
N ILE A 158 -15.94 -17.05 6.71
CA ILE A 158 -16.88 -18.12 7.09
C ILE A 158 -16.12 -19.44 7.26
N GLY A 159 -16.41 -20.11 8.37
CA GLY A 159 -15.85 -21.43 8.67
C GLY A 159 -14.42 -21.38 9.21
N GLU A 160 -13.79 -22.55 9.25
CA GLU A 160 -12.51 -22.76 9.94
C GLU A 160 -11.28 -22.38 9.10
N ALA A 161 -11.43 -22.24 7.79
CA ALA A 161 -10.30 -22.14 6.87
C ALA A 161 -9.47 -20.86 7.02
N CYS A 162 -10.08 -19.78 7.52
CA CYS A 162 -9.43 -18.49 7.76
C CYS A 162 -8.80 -18.35 9.16
N TRP A 163 -8.91 -19.38 10.00
CA TRP A 163 -8.43 -19.37 11.38
C TRP A 163 -7.10 -20.09 11.55
N TRP A 164 -6.21 -19.47 12.32
CA TRP A 164 -4.88 -20.00 12.62
C TRP A 164 -4.61 -19.99 14.12
N THR A 165 -4.19 -21.11 14.71
CA THR A 165 -3.74 -21.13 16.11
C THR A 165 -2.27 -20.76 16.25
N ILE A 166 -1.94 -20.01 17.31
CA ILE A 166 -0.56 -19.60 17.61
C ILE A 166 0.01 -20.51 18.70
N HIS A 167 1.13 -21.17 18.44
CA HIS A 167 1.85 -21.99 19.41
C HIS A 167 3.27 -21.49 19.65
N PRO A 168 3.81 -21.67 20.87
CA PRO A 168 5.18 -21.28 21.18
C PRO A 168 6.17 -22.20 20.50
N ALA A 169 7.21 -21.63 19.87
CA ALA A 169 8.25 -22.40 19.20
C ALA A 169 9.19 -23.16 20.17
N SER A 170 9.25 -22.74 21.44
CA SER A 170 10.13 -23.32 22.44
C SER A 170 9.48 -23.38 23.82
N LYS A 171 10.08 -24.17 24.73
CA LYS A 171 9.64 -24.31 26.13
C LYS A 171 9.85 -23.05 26.98
N GLN A 172 10.37 -21.96 26.42
CA GLN A 172 10.52 -20.67 27.12
C GLN A 172 9.18 -19.91 27.23
N ARG A 173 8.17 -20.34 26.48
CA ARG A 173 6.81 -19.81 26.51
C ARG A 173 5.83 -20.96 26.68
N SER A 174 4.69 -20.66 27.28
CA SER A 174 3.62 -21.62 27.55
C SER A 174 2.31 -21.13 26.97
N GLU A 175 1.37 -22.05 26.72
CA GLU A 175 0.01 -21.66 26.33
C GLU A 175 -0.66 -20.80 27.42
N GLY A 176 -1.44 -19.81 26.99
CA GLY A 176 -2.02 -18.78 27.84
C GLY A 176 -1.09 -17.60 28.15
N GLU A 177 0.21 -17.68 27.86
CA GLU A 177 1.12 -16.53 28.00
C GLU A 177 0.92 -15.50 26.88
N LYS A 178 1.21 -14.22 27.19
CA LYS A 178 1.17 -13.12 26.22
C LYS A 178 2.29 -13.28 25.19
N VAL A 179 1.93 -13.22 23.91
CA VAL A 179 2.88 -13.15 22.80
C VAL A 179 3.59 -11.79 22.84
N ARG A 180 4.92 -11.79 22.77
CA ARG A 180 5.74 -10.57 22.76
C ARG A 180 6.29 -10.30 21.36
N ILE A 181 6.59 -9.02 21.09
CA ILE A 181 7.27 -8.63 19.86
C ILE A 181 8.62 -9.34 19.80
N GLY A 182 8.90 -9.98 18.66
CA GLY A 182 10.13 -10.75 18.44
C GLY A 182 10.10 -12.19 18.96
N ASP A 183 8.99 -12.65 19.53
CA ASP A 183 8.82 -14.08 19.81
C ASP A 183 8.74 -14.87 18.49
N ASP A 184 9.28 -16.10 18.49
CA ASP A 184 9.12 -17.08 17.41
C ASP A 184 7.79 -17.84 17.60
N LEU A 185 6.98 -17.84 16.54
CA LEU A 185 5.64 -18.42 16.52
C LEU A 185 5.55 -19.58 15.54
N ILE A 186 4.72 -20.55 15.90
CA ILE A 186 4.22 -21.57 14.99
C ILE A 186 2.75 -21.29 14.74
N LEU A 187 2.38 -21.15 13.47
CA LEU A 187 0.99 -20.94 13.05
C LEU A 187 0.43 -22.24 12.48
N VAL A 188 -0.71 -22.71 13.00
CA VAL A 188 -1.36 -23.95 12.58
C VAL A 188 -2.76 -23.62 12.07
N SER A 189 -3.09 -24.07 10.86
CA SER A 189 -4.44 -23.93 10.29
C SER A 189 -5.44 -24.73 11.10
N VAL A 190 -6.58 -24.11 11.47
CA VAL A 190 -7.66 -24.82 12.18
C VAL A 190 -8.33 -25.85 11.27
N SER A 191 -8.55 -25.54 9.99
CA SER A 191 -9.28 -26.43 9.07
C SER A 191 -8.50 -27.66 8.63
N SER A 192 -7.17 -27.59 8.65
CA SER A 192 -6.31 -28.63 8.06
C SER A 192 -5.26 -29.20 9.01
N GLU A 193 -5.14 -28.63 10.22
CA GLU A 193 -4.15 -29.01 11.24
C GLU A 193 -2.70 -28.99 10.73
N ARG A 194 -2.44 -28.14 9.73
CA ARG A 194 -1.14 -27.99 9.07
C ARG A 194 -0.49 -26.66 9.39
N TYR A 195 0.84 -26.65 9.39
CA TYR A 195 1.64 -25.48 9.69
C TYR A 195 1.67 -24.53 8.50
N LEU A 196 1.58 -23.23 8.76
CA LEU A 196 1.98 -22.22 7.77
C LEU A 196 3.48 -22.38 7.50
N HIS A 197 3.82 -22.80 6.30
CA HIS A 197 5.13 -23.32 5.97
C HIS A 197 5.79 -22.54 4.83
N LEU A 198 7.06 -22.22 5.04
CA LEU A 198 7.99 -21.75 4.02
C LEU A 198 8.54 -22.95 3.26
N SER A 199 8.08 -23.12 2.03
CA SER A 199 8.50 -24.21 1.16
C SER A 199 9.62 -23.76 0.22
N ILE A 200 10.77 -24.42 0.30
CA ILE A 200 11.92 -24.16 -0.58
C ILE A 200 12.22 -25.44 -1.34
N SER A 201 11.89 -25.46 -2.63
CA SER A 201 12.10 -26.62 -3.49
C SER A 201 12.60 -26.20 -4.88
N ASN A 202 13.66 -26.85 -5.37
CA ASN A 202 14.20 -26.68 -6.72
C ASN A 202 14.39 -25.21 -7.17
N GLY A 203 14.78 -24.32 -6.23
CA GLY A 203 14.97 -22.88 -6.51
C GLY A 203 13.69 -22.04 -6.47
N SER A 204 12.53 -22.66 -6.26
CA SER A 204 11.27 -21.99 -5.96
C SER A 204 11.13 -21.78 -4.45
N ILE A 205 10.66 -20.60 -4.06
CA ILE A 205 10.35 -20.23 -2.68
C ILE A 205 8.86 -19.91 -2.64
N GLN A 206 8.09 -20.68 -1.88
CA GLN A 206 6.63 -20.64 -1.84
C GLN A 206 6.12 -20.69 -0.40
N VAL A 207 4.84 -20.40 -0.24
CA VAL A 207 4.12 -20.58 1.03
C VAL A 207 3.02 -21.60 0.81
N ASP A 208 3.00 -22.60 1.67
CA ASP A 208 1.97 -23.63 1.69
C ASP A 208 1.59 -23.96 3.15
N ALA A 209 0.53 -24.73 3.33
CA ALA A 209 0.16 -25.32 4.60
C ALA A 209 0.59 -26.80 4.59
N SER A 210 1.63 -27.14 5.35
CA SER A 210 2.26 -28.47 5.31
C SER A 210 2.47 -29.08 6.71
N PHE A 211 3.02 -30.30 6.78
CA PHE A 211 3.40 -30.92 8.05
C PHE A 211 4.75 -30.44 8.61
N MET A 212 5.44 -29.55 7.90
CA MET A 212 6.73 -29.01 8.29
C MET A 212 6.58 -27.65 8.95
N GLN A 213 7.20 -27.47 10.11
CA GLN A 213 7.11 -26.22 10.86
C GLN A 213 7.99 -25.13 10.24
N THR A 214 7.52 -23.89 10.30
CA THR A 214 8.31 -22.68 10.02
C THR A 214 8.16 -21.74 11.19
N LEU A 215 9.26 -21.12 11.61
CA LEU A 215 9.24 -20.08 12.63
C LEU A 215 8.85 -18.75 11.99
N TRP A 216 7.80 -18.15 12.52
CA TRP A 216 7.29 -16.85 12.11
C TRP A 216 7.44 -15.83 13.22
N ASN A 217 7.81 -14.61 12.88
CA ASN A 217 7.82 -13.47 13.77
C ASN A 217 6.73 -12.48 13.35
N VAL A 218 6.02 -11.94 14.33
CA VAL A 218 5.08 -10.84 14.11
C VAL A 218 5.81 -9.52 14.34
N HIS A 219 5.87 -8.69 13.32
CA HIS A 219 6.42 -7.34 13.44
C HIS A 219 5.31 -6.30 13.28
N PRO A 220 5.13 -5.40 14.27
CA PRO A 220 4.18 -4.30 14.12
C PRO A 220 4.69 -3.32 13.06
N THR A 221 3.80 -2.89 12.17
CA THR A 221 4.07 -1.86 11.17
C THR A 221 3.37 -0.56 11.48
N CYS A 222 2.17 -0.60 12.08
CA CYS A 222 1.41 0.56 12.54
C CYS A 222 0.61 0.19 13.80
N SER A 223 0.34 1.15 14.68
CA SER A 223 -0.64 0.98 15.75
C SER A 223 -1.77 1.99 15.59
N GLY A 224 -2.98 1.52 15.28
CA GLY A 224 -4.15 2.37 15.04
C GLY A 224 -4.55 3.19 16.27
N SER A 225 -4.43 2.59 17.46
CA SER A 225 -4.77 3.22 18.77
C SER A 225 -4.10 4.56 19.07
N SER A 226 -2.97 4.83 18.42
CA SER A 226 -2.09 5.97 18.71
C SER A 226 -1.96 6.92 17.52
N VAL A 227 -2.85 6.81 16.53
CA VAL A 227 -2.86 7.67 15.34
C VAL A 227 -3.68 8.93 15.60
N GLU A 228 -3.02 10.07 15.51
CA GLU A 228 -3.62 11.40 15.50
C GLU A 228 -4.05 11.74 14.07
N GLU A 229 -5.27 12.24 13.94
CA GLU A 229 -5.80 12.64 12.64
C GLU A 229 -5.02 13.81 12.03
N GLY A 230 -4.89 13.80 10.71
CA GLY A 230 -4.29 14.89 9.95
C GLY A 230 -2.76 14.85 9.84
N TYR A 231 -2.08 13.88 10.43
CA TYR A 231 -0.61 13.75 10.34
C TYR A 231 -0.16 12.72 9.29
N LEU A 232 1.05 12.94 8.76
CA LEU A 232 1.70 12.07 7.79
C LEU A 232 2.29 10.83 8.46
N LEU A 233 1.78 9.66 8.08
CA LEU A 233 2.36 8.36 8.40
C LEU A 233 3.14 7.79 7.21
N GLY A 234 4.08 6.91 7.50
CA GLY A 234 4.67 6.07 6.47
C GLY A 234 3.63 5.12 5.85
N GLY A 235 3.82 4.76 4.59
CA GLY A 235 2.87 3.98 3.80
C GLY A 235 1.69 4.78 3.24
N HIS A 236 1.46 6.01 3.70
CA HIS A 236 0.42 6.87 3.13
C HIS A 236 0.70 7.21 1.66
N VAL A 237 -0.39 7.33 0.90
CA VAL A 237 -0.40 7.85 -0.45
C VAL A 237 -0.87 9.31 -0.41
N MET A 238 -0.18 10.18 -1.12
CA MET A 238 -0.41 11.61 -1.07
C MET A 238 -0.06 12.31 -2.39
N ARG A 239 -0.50 13.55 -2.46
CA ARG A 239 -0.17 14.54 -3.49
C ARG A 239 0.75 15.60 -2.92
N LEU A 240 1.70 16.07 -3.72
CA LEU A 240 2.64 17.12 -3.34
C LEU A 240 2.36 18.37 -4.16
N PHE A 241 1.70 19.35 -3.54
CA PHE A 241 1.36 20.63 -4.18
C PHE A 241 2.49 21.63 -4.02
N HIS A 242 2.80 22.35 -5.08
CA HIS A 242 3.74 23.45 -5.11
C HIS A 242 2.98 24.75 -5.41
N GLY A 243 3.17 25.77 -4.57
CA GLY A 243 2.35 26.97 -4.63
C GLY A 243 0.87 26.66 -4.41
N HIS A 244 -0.01 27.33 -5.16
CA HIS A 244 -1.46 27.16 -5.01
C HIS A 244 -2.05 26.05 -5.89
N ASP A 245 -1.58 25.90 -7.14
CA ASP A 245 -2.28 25.12 -8.17
C ASP A 245 -1.42 24.07 -8.88
N GLU A 246 -0.11 24.02 -8.62
CA GLU A 246 0.77 23.05 -9.27
C GLU A 246 0.99 21.80 -8.42
N ILE A 247 1.15 20.66 -9.08
CA ILE A 247 1.35 19.36 -8.42
C ILE A 247 2.49 18.58 -9.04
N LEU A 248 3.26 17.87 -8.20
CA LEU A 248 4.28 16.93 -8.64
C LEU A 248 3.64 15.72 -9.34
N THR A 249 3.95 15.53 -10.63
CA THR A 249 3.33 14.51 -11.49
C THR A 249 4.30 14.02 -12.56
N ILE A 250 3.93 12.93 -13.24
CA ILE A 250 4.57 12.48 -14.48
C ILE A 250 3.80 12.91 -15.74
N PRO A 251 4.42 12.87 -16.94
CA PRO A 251 3.74 13.15 -18.20
C PRO A 251 2.54 12.22 -18.45
N SER A 252 1.46 12.76 -19.04
CA SER A 252 0.23 12.01 -19.35
C SER A 252 0.37 11.08 -20.56
N SER A 253 1.14 11.49 -21.57
CA SER A 253 1.30 10.76 -22.84
C SER A 253 2.74 10.90 -23.33
N PRO A 254 3.67 10.23 -22.66
CA PRO A 254 5.07 10.26 -23.07
C PRO A 254 5.26 9.53 -24.40
N LYS A 255 6.10 10.11 -25.25
CA LYS A 255 6.37 9.58 -26.60
C LYS A 255 7.52 8.56 -26.60
N SER A 256 8.18 8.38 -25.46
CA SER A 256 9.30 7.44 -25.26
C SER A 256 9.40 7.01 -23.80
N GLU A 257 10.07 5.88 -23.52
CA GLU A 257 10.34 5.43 -22.14
C GLU A 257 11.12 6.46 -21.33
N ASP A 258 12.07 7.17 -21.95
CA ASP A 258 12.85 8.22 -21.28
C ASP A 258 11.96 9.38 -20.81
N GLN A 259 10.85 9.65 -21.49
CA GLN A 259 9.89 10.68 -21.06
C GLN A 259 9.02 10.23 -19.88
N TYR A 260 8.72 8.92 -19.75
CA TYR A 260 8.03 8.38 -18.56
C TYR A 260 8.86 8.59 -17.28
N ARG A 261 10.18 8.71 -17.42
CA ARG A 261 11.10 8.87 -16.29
C ARG A 261 11.22 10.31 -15.80
N ILE A 262 10.68 11.28 -16.51
CA ILE A 262 10.77 12.70 -16.15
C ILE A 262 9.67 13.04 -15.14
N VAL A 263 10.02 13.84 -14.14
CA VAL A 263 9.08 14.37 -13.15
C VAL A 263 8.89 15.86 -13.37
N ASN A 264 7.64 16.34 -13.30
CA ASN A 264 7.27 17.73 -13.56
C ASN A 264 6.33 18.26 -12.47
N TYR A 265 6.24 19.59 -12.41
CA TYR A 265 5.10 20.30 -11.83
C TYR A 265 4.14 20.69 -12.95
N GLU A 266 2.86 20.34 -12.79
CA GLU A 266 1.79 20.64 -13.74
C GLU A 266 0.61 21.28 -13.00
N ALA A 267 0.04 22.35 -13.57
CA ALA A 267 -1.15 22.99 -13.02
C ALA A 267 -2.47 22.37 -13.53
N GLY A 268 -3.58 22.65 -12.85
CA GLY A 268 -4.94 22.34 -13.31
C GLY A 268 -5.37 20.91 -13.01
N SER A 269 -5.93 20.21 -14.00
CA SER A 269 -6.60 18.90 -13.78
C SER A 269 -5.67 17.75 -13.36
N ALA A 270 -4.34 17.95 -13.35
CA ALA A 270 -3.39 16.95 -12.85
C ALA A 270 -3.66 16.56 -11.38
N GLY A 271 -4.14 17.50 -10.57
CA GLY A 271 -4.48 17.29 -9.15
C GLY A 271 -5.59 16.26 -8.90
N ALA A 272 -6.39 15.91 -9.91
CA ALA A 272 -7.44 14.91 -9.80
C ALA A 272 -7.07 13.55 -10.42
N ARG A 273 -5.86 13.40 -10.97
CA ARG A 273 -5.44 12.19 -11.71
C ARG A 273 -4.54 11.28 -10.89
N ALA A 274 -4.53 9.99 -11.23
CA ALA A 274 -3.75 8.97 -10.53
C ALA A 274 -2.23 9.13 -10.72
N ARG A 275 -1.77 9.66 -11.87
CA ARG A 275 -0.36 10.03 -12.15
C ARG A 275 0.28 11.08 -11.21
N SER A 276 -0.48 11.62 -10.25
CA SER A 276 0.00 12.55 -9.24
C SER A 276 0.15 11.92 -7.84
N LEU A 277 -0.09 10.60 -7.74
CA LEU A 277 -0.10 9.88 -6.48
C LEU A 277 1.27 9.29 -6.15
N TRP A 278 1.75 9.62 -4.95
CA TRP A 278 3.04 9.19 -4.42
C TRP A 278 2.88 8.53 -3.06
N ARG A 279 3.54 7.40 -2.84
CA ARG A 279 3.61 6.71 -1.55
C ARG A 279 4.92 7.03 -0.85
N VAL A 280 4.84 7.33 0.44
CA VAL A 280 6.01 7.50 1.31
C VAL A 280 6.38 6.15 1.90
N GLU A 281 7.59 5.67 1.65
CA GLU A 281 8.07 4.39 2.17
C GLU A 281 9.34 4.60 3.03
N PRO A 282 9.22 4.66 4.37
CA PRO A 282 10.36 4.78 5.26
C PRO A 282 11.38 3.65 5.07
N LEU A 283 12.66 3.93 5.35
CA LEU A 283 13.75 2.95 5.21
C LEU A 283 13.80 1.93 6.38
N ARG A 284 12.65 1.37 6.78
CA ARG A 284 12.51 0.38 7.85
C ARG A 284 11.31 -0.53 7.59
N ILE A 285 11.34 -1.75 8.16
CA ILE A 285 10.23 -2.72 8.07
C ILE A 285 9.29 -2.57 9.26
N SER A 286 9.76 -2.86 10.47
CA SER A 286 8.97 -2.63 11.69
C SER A 286 8.73 -1.15 11.88
N TRP A 287 7.52 -0.78 12.28
CA TRP A 287 7.05 0.60 12.41
C TRP A 287 7.20 1.44 11.13
N SER A 288 7.11 0.81 9.96
CA SER A 288 7.10 1.53 8.67
C SER A 288 5.89 2.46 8.50
N GLY A 289 4.82 2.24 9.25
CA GLY A 289 3.62 3.08 9.32
C GLY A 289 3.64 4.11 10.45
N SER A 290 4.78 4.32 11.12
CA SER A 290 4.93 5.37 12.14
C SER A 290 4.81 6.79 11.55
N TYR A 291 4.71 7.81 12.41
CA TYR A 291 4.79 9.20 11.95
C TYR A 291 6.10 9.48 11.22
N ILE A 292 6.00 10.22 10.12
CA ILE A 292 7.18 10.74 9.41
C ILE A 292 7.66 11.99 10.13
N ARG A 293 8.93 11.97 10.52
CA ARG A 293 9.59 13.11 11.19
C ARG A 293 10.41 13.95 10.21
N TRP A 294 10.65 15.20 10.57
CA TRP A 294 11.59 16.05 9.87
C TRP A 294 12.99 15.42 9.85
N GLY A 295 13.56 15.35 8.64
CA GLY A 295 14.86 14.73 8.37
C GLY A 295 14.86 13.20 8.32
N GLN A 296 13.72 12.54 8.55
CA GLN A 296 13.65 11.09 8.46
C GLN A 296 13.74 10.64 6.99
N PRO A 297 14.64 9.69 6.66
CA PRO A 297 14.79 9.22 5.29
C PRO A 297 13.67 8.26 4.90
N PHE A 298 13.17 8.44 3.68
CA PHE A 298 12.17 7.59 3.03
C PHE A 298 12.40 7.54 1.51
N ARG A 299 11.76 6.58 0.84
CA ARG A 299 11.62 6.55 -0.61
C ARG A 299 10.26 7.13 -1.02
N LEU A 300 10.21 7.76 -2.19
CA LEU A 300 8.96 8.16 -2.84
C LEU A 300 8.67 7.22 -4.00
N ARG A 301 7.60 6.43 -3.87
CA ARG A 301 7.15 5.50 -4.91
C ARG A 301 5.96 6.09 -5.65
N HIS A 302 6.05 6.15 -6.97
CA HIS A 302 4.94 6.56 -7.81
C HIS A 302 3.95 5.40 -7.97
N ILE A 303 2.66 5.62 -7.71
CA ILE A 303 1.69 4.51 -7.59
C ILE A 303 1.43 3.82 -8.92
N THR A 304 1.14 4.57 -9.99
CA THR A 304 0.67 3.97 -11.25
C THR A 304 1.81 3.32 -12.06
N THR A 305 3.05 3.77 -11.90
CA THR A 305 4.22 3.12 -12.53
C THR A 305 4.90 2.11 -11.61
N GLY A 306 4.83 2.32 -10.29
CA GLY A 306 5.56 1.52 -9.30
C GLY A 306 7.04 1.83 -9.18
N GLN A 307 7.51 2.85 -9.88
CA GLN A 307 8.89 3.30 -9.89
C GLN A 307 9.15 4.26 -8.72
N TYR A 308 10.42 4.49 -8.44
CA TYR A 308 10.89 5.31 -7.33
C TYR A 308 11.51 6.60 -7.83
N LEU A 309 11.24 7.72 -7.17
CA LEU A 309 11.98 8.95 -7.38
C LEU A 309 13.45 8.70 -7.02
N ALA A 310 14.36 9.11 -7.89
CA ALA A 310 15.78 8.86 -7.73
C ALA A 310 16.66 10.00 -8.27
N LEU A 311 17.86 10.15 -7.70
CA LEU A 311 18.95 10.92 -8.26
C LEU A 311 19.94 9.97 -8.95
N VAL A 312 20.02 10.04 -10.29
CA VAL A 312 20.97 9.26 -11.09
C VAL A 312 21.72 10.19 -12.01
N ASP A 313 23.05 10.11 -12.03
CA ASP A 313 23.92 10.96 -12.85
C ASP A 313 23.56 12.45 -12.78
N ARG A 314 23.32 12.93 -11.55
CA ARG A 314 22.90 14.32 -11.24
C ARG A 314 21.53 14.74 -11.80
N THR A 315 20.73 13.80 -12.28
CA THR A 315 19.40 14.05 -12.83
C THR A 315 18.33 13.41 -11.95
N LEU A 316 17.23 14.14 -11.73
CA LEU A 316 16.03 13.60 -11.07
C LEU A 316 15.22 12.77 -12.07
N VAL A 317 15.01 11.50 -11.76
CA VAL A 317 14.29 10.54 -12.63
C VAL A 317 13.41 9.60 -11.82
N LEU A 318 12.49 8.90 -12.50
CA LEU A 318 11.88 7.68 -11.98
C LEU A 318 12.74 6.47 -12.35
N HIS A 319 12.99 5.64 -11.34
CA HIS A 319 13.82 4.46 -11.41
C HIS A 319 13.02 3.19 -11.11
N ASP A 320 13.25 2.13 -11.88
CA ASP A 320 12.67 0.82 -11.61
C ASP A 320 13.09 0.27 -10.24
N ARG A 321 12.20 -0.55 -9.67
CA ARG A 321 12.34 -1.13 -8.32
C ARG A 321 13.67 -1.85 -8.11
N GLU A 322 14.11 -2.62 -9.10
CA GLU A 322 15.30 -3.48 -9.02
C GLU A 322 16.61 -2.70 -8.88
N LYS A 323 16.57 -1.39 -9.16
CA LYS A 323 17.71 -0.48 -9.14
C LYS A 323 17.48 0.71 -8.19
N ALA A 324 16.44 0.64 -7.35
CA ALA A 324 16.06 1.69 -6.40
C ALA A 324 16.81 1.53 -5.06
N ASP A 325 18.14 1.54 -5.10
CA ASP A 325 18.97 1.45 -3.92
C ASP A 325 18.80 2.68 -3.01
N THR A 326 19.21 2.55 -1.75
CA THR A 326 19.03 3.60 -0.74
C THR A 326 19.82 4.87 -1.05
N GLU A 327 21.00 4.75 -1.67
CA GLU A 327 21.86 5.90 -1.95
C GLU A 327 21.25 6.84 -3.00
N SER A 328 20.62 6.27 -4.02
CA SER A 328 19.97 7.02 -5.10
C SER A 328 18.53 7.46 -4.80
N THR A 329 17.83 6.80 -3.88
CA THR A 329 16.38 6.99 -3.65
C THR A 329 15.98 7.51 -2.27
N ALA A 330 16.94 7.77 -1.38
CA ALA A 330 16.63 8.32 -0.06
C ALA A 330 16.38 9.83 -0.12
N PHE A 331 15.15 10.23 0.19
CA PHE A 331 14.73 11.62 0.39
C PHE A 331 14.28 11.84 1.83
N CYS A 332 14.19 13.10 2.24
CA CYS A 332 13.59 13.47 3.52
C CYS A 332 12.85 14.81 3.41
N PHE A 333 11.90 15.02 4.31
CA PHE A 333 11.23 16.32 4.48
C PHE A 333 12.02 17.21 5.44
N ARG A 334 12.10 18.50 5.13
CA ARG A 334 12.71 19.54 5.96
C ARG A 334 11.77 20.73 6.08
N ALA A 335 11.76 21.36 7.26
CA ALA A 335 10.98 22.57 7.51
C ALA A 335 11.65 23.83 6.95
N SER A 336 12.99 23.82 6.80
CA SER A 336 13.77 24.92 6.23
C SER A 336 15.03 24.40 5.52
N LYS A 337 15.65 25.27 4.71
CA LYS A 337 16.91 25.01 4.02
C LYS A 337 18.16 25.31 4.86
N GLU A 338 17.98 25.56 6.15
CA GLU A 338 19.10 25.83 7.05
C GLU A 338 19.96 24.58 7.26
N LYS A 339 21.29 24.79 7.33
CA LYS A 339 22.26 23.76 7.66
C LYS A 339 22.12 23.37 9.14
N ILE A 340 21.13 22.55 9.44
CA ILE A 340 21.02 21.91 10.75
C ILE A 340 21.94 20.70 10.74
N GLU A 341 22.89 20.65 11.68
CA GLU A 341 23.68 19.45 11.96
C GLU A 341 22.71 18.29 12.21
N SER A 342 22.68 17.33 11.29
CA SER A 342 21.84 16.15 11.42
C SER A 342 22.49 15.20 12.42
N SER A 343 22.33 15.45 13.71
CA SER A 343 22.51 14.37 14.69
C SER A 343 21.53 13.26 14.30
N PRO A 344 21.98 12.00 14.14
CA PRO A 344 21.06 10.91 13.85
C PRO A 344 20.03 10.82 14.98
N LYS A 345 18.80 11.26 14.70
CA LYS A 345 17.68 11.06 15.63
C LYS A 345 17.55 9.54 15.79
N ARG A 346 17.65 9.04 17.02
CA ARG A 346 17.49 7.61 17.32
C ARG A 346 16.21 7.07 16.69
N ASP A 347 16.28 5.84 16.20
CA ASP A 347 15.08 5.12 15.77
C ASP A 347 14.15 4.98 16.97
N VAL A 348 12.90 5.34 16.77
CA VAL A 348 11.86 5.21 17.78
C VAL A 348 11.18 3.87 17.57
N GLU A 349 11.10 3.09 18.64
CA GLU A 349 10.18 1.96 18.72
C GLU A 349 8.80 2.51 19.07
N GLY A 350 7.78 2.21 18.26
CA GLY A 350 6.45 2.80 18.36
C GLY A 350 6.12 3.81 17.27
N MET A 351 4.99 4.48 17.40
CA MET A 351 4.48 5.45 16.42
C MET A 351 5.34 6.72 16.32
N GLY A 352 6.07 7.08 17.37
CA GLY A 352 6.89 8.29 17.40
C GLY A 352 6.08 9.56 17.60
N VAL A 353 6.67 10.70 17.25
CA VAL A 353 6.06 12.03 17.42
C VAL A 353 5.46 12.50 16.11
N ALA A 354 4.21 12.97 16.16
CA ALA A 354 3.50 13.56 15.05
C ALA A 354 4.05 14.96 14.73
N GLU A 355 4.89 15.08 13.68
CA GLU A 355 5.58 16.34 13.33
C GLU A 355 5.03 17.02 12.06
N ILE A 356 4.58 16.25 11.07
CA ILE A 356 4.19 16.75 9.74
C ILE A 356 2.68 16.59 9.55
N LYS A 357 1.98 17.71 9.39
CA LYS A 357 0.52 17.78 9.25
C LYS A 357 0.10 18.11 7.82
N TYR A 358 -0.87 17.37 7.29
CA TYR A 358 -1.45 17.63 5.97
C TYR A 358 -2.10 19.02 5.91
N GLY A 359 -1.94 19.72 4.79
CA GLY A 359 -2.47 21.08 4.58
C GLY A 359 -1.74 22.20 5.33
N ASP A 360 -1.25 21.93 6.54
CA ASP A 360 -0.66 22.97 7.41
C ASP A 360 0.86 23.04 7.33
N SER A 361 1.54 21.89 7.18
CA SER A 361 3.00 21.86 7.12
C SER A 361 3.52 22.16 5.72
N ILE A 362 4.46 23.11 5.63
CA ILE A 362 5.20 23.40 4.40
C ILE A 362 6.47 22.55 4.40
N CYS A 363 6.54 21.60 3.47
CA CYS A 363 7.60 20.60 3.40
C CYS A 363 8.57 20.90 2.27
N ILE A 364 9.87 20.92 2.54
CA ILE A 364 10.91 21.01 1.51
C ILE A 364 11.56 19.63 1.38
N VAL A 365 11.65 19.09 0.17
CA VAL A 365 12.22 17.77 -0.08
C VAL A 365 13.72 17.88 -0.35
N MET A 366 14.52 17.08 0.36
CA MET A 366 15.97 17.01 0.19
C MET A 366 16.40 15.57 -0.11
N HIS A 367 17.27 15.39 -1.09
CA HIS A 367 17.95 14.13 -1.31
C HIS A 367 19.03 13.91 -0.24
N VAL A 368 18.97 12.77 0.45
CA VAL A 368 19.73 12.53 1.69
C VAL A 368 21.23 12.44 1.42
N ALA A 369 21.64 11.65 0.42
CA ALA A 369 23.07 11.40 0.19
C ALA A 369 23.81 12.61 -0.40
N SER A 370 23.15 13.39 -1.26
CA SER A 370 23.77 14.54 -1.94
C SER A 370 23.50 15.89 -1.27
N GLY A 371 22.48 15.97 -0.41
CA GLY A 371 22.02 17.24 0.19
C GLY A 371 21.36 18.20 -0.80
N LEU A 372 21.04 17.74 -2.01
CA LEU A 372 20.37 18.58 -3.03
C LEU A 372 18.88 18.72 -2.73
N TRP A 373 18.34 19.89 -3.01
CA TRP A 373 16.93 20.25 -2.80
C TRP A 373 16.10 19.98 -4.05
N LEU A 374 14.92 19.39 -3.87
CA LEU A 374 13.92 19.30 -4.93
C LEU A 374 13.43 20.71 -5.27
N SER A 375 13.56 21.08 -6.53
CA SER A 375 13.26 22.40 -7.07
C SER A 375 12.71 22.22 -8.48
N TYR A 376 12.40 23.31 -9.16
CA TYR A 376 12.01 23.30 -10.57
C TYR A 376 13.06 23.99 -11.45
N GLN A 377 13.11 23.61 -12.72
CA GLN A 377 13.83 24.34 -13.75
C GLN A 377 12.99 25.55 -14.18
N ALA A 378 13.54 26.76 -14.09
CA ALA A 378 12.86 27.98 -14.53
C ALA A 378 12.50 27.88 -16.03
N PRO A 379 11.29 28.31 -16.43
CA PRO A 379 10.87 28.24 -17.82
C PRO A 379 11.69 29.19 -18.69
N ASP A 380 12.13 28.72 -19.87
CA ASP A 380 12.77 29.57 -20.86
C ASP A 380 11.79 30.64 -21.39
N ALA A 381 12.28 31.84 -21.69
CA ALA A 381 11.46 32.96 -22.17
C ALA A 381 10.64 32.67 -23.44
N LYS A 382 10.98 31.61 -24.19
CA LYS A 382 10.26 31.14 -25.39
C LYS A 382 9.16 30.11 -25.09
N SER A 383 9.32 29.29 -24.04
CA SER A 383 8.38 28.21 -23.69
C SER A 383 7.13 28.69 -22.94
N ALA A 384 7.19 29.87 -22.30
CA ALA A 384 6.03 30.46 -21.62
C ALA A 384 4.84 30.81 -22.54
N ARG A 385 5.03 30.80 -23.88
CA ARG A 385 3.99 31.14 -24.87
C ARG A 385 3.23 29.94 -25.43
N LEU A 386 3.55 28.71 -25.04
CA LEU A 386 3.00 27.48 -25.60
C LEU A 386 2.29 26.63 -24.54
N GLY A 387 1.01 26.92 -24.30
CA GLY A 387 0.10 26.05 -23.56
C GLY A 387 0.27 26.07 -22.03
N PRO A 388 -0.32 25.07 -21.33
CA PRO A 388 -0.29 25.00 -19.87
C PRO A 388 1.14 24.96 -19.33
N LEU A 389 1.42 25.75 -18.29
CA LEU A 389 2.73 25.79 -17.62
C LEU A 389 3.10 24.39 -17.11
N LYS A 390 4.18 23.85 -17.66
CA LYS A 390 4.84 22.63 -17.19
C LYS A 390 6.27 22.98 -16.83
N ARG A 391 6.64 22.75 -15.57
CA ARG A 391 7.99 23.01 -15.06
C ARG A 391 8.67 21.69 -14.74
N ARG A 392 9.87 21.46 -15.26
CA ARG A 392 10.62 20.23 -14.97
C ARG A 392 11.09 20.25 -13.53
N ALA A 393 10.84 19.19 -12.77
CA ALA A 393 11.40 19.03 -11.43
C ALA A 393 12.88 18.60 -11.53
N ILE A 394 13.73 19.18 -10.69
CA ILE A 394 15.19 18.96 -10.67
C ILE A 394 15.69 18.91 -9.23
N LEU A 395 16.93 18.45 -9.04
CA LEU A 395 17.64 18.56 -7.77
C LEU A 395 18.73 19.64 -7.89
N HIS A 396 18.69 20.65 -7.02
CA HIS A 396 19.56 21.81 -7.06
C HIS A 396 20.25 22.07 -5.71
N GLN A 397 21.45 22.67 -5.73
CA GLN A 397 22.25 22.89 -4.52
C GLN A 397 21.62 23.91 -3.56
N GLU A 398 20.97 24.94 -4.11
CA GLU A 398 20.30 25.98 -3.33
C GLU A 398 18.75 25.86 -3.39
N GLY A 399 18.23 25.33 -4.51
CA GLY A 399 16.81 25.44 -4.91
C GLY A 399 16.26 26.88 -4.91
N HIS A 400 14.95 27.05 -5.08
CA HIS A 400 14.27 28.34 -5.01
C HIS A 400 13.65 28.62 -3.63
N MET A 401 13.30 29.88 -3.35
CA MET A 401 12.70 30.26 -2.05
C MET A 401 11.26 29.74 -1.90
N ASP A 402 10.59 29.43 -3.00
CA ASP A 402 9.20 28.98 -3.08
C ASP A 402 9.07 27.45 -3.22
N ASP A 403 10.14 26.67 -2.99
CA ASP A 403 10.14 25.20 -3.10
C ASP A 403 9.24 24.47 -2.07
N GLY A 404 8.61 25.20 -1.15
CA GLY A 404 7.73 24.63 -0.14
C GLY A 404 6.56 23.86 -0.77
N LEU A 405 6.35 22.63 -0.28
CA LEU A 405 5.28 21.75 -0.74
C LEU A 405 4.23 21.55 0.34
N ILE A 406 2.96 21.64 -0.05
CA ILE A 406 1.82 21.28 0.79
C ILE A 406 1.42 19.85 0.47
N LEU A 407 1.29 19.03 1.51
CA LEU A 407 0.91 17.63 1.37
C LEU A 407 -0.61 17.49 1.47
N GLN A 408 -1.19 16.71 0.55
CA GLN A 408 -2.61 16.32 0.63
C GLN A 408 -2.71 14.79 0.66
N ARG A 409 -3.37 14.25 1.68
CA ARG A 409 -3.62 12.81 1.80
C ARG A 409 -4.58 12.36 0.70
N CYS A 410 -4.24 11.24 0.05
CA CYS A 410 -5.12 10.55 -0.88
C CYS A 410 -6.05 9.59 -0.10
N GLN A 411 -7.30 9.47 -0.54
CA GLN A 411 -8.24 8.51 0.05
C GLN A 411 -7.79 7.07 -0.26
N HIS A 412 -8.06 6.16 0.67
CA HIS A 412 -7.66 4.76 0.51
C HIS A 412 -8.22 4.13 -0.78
N GLU A 413 -9.50 4.38 -1.09
CA GLU A 413 -10.14 3.87 -2.31
C GLU A 413 -9.44 4.33 -3.60
N GLU A 414 -9.08 5.61 -3.68
CA GLU A 414 -8.37 6.17 -4.83
C GLU A 414 -6.96 5.54 -4.96
N SER A 415 -6.25 5.39 -3.85
CA SER A 415 -4.94 4.73 -3.84
C SER A 415 -5.01 3.26 -4.27
N ARG A 416 -6.05 2.54 -3.83
CA ARG A 416 -6.33 1.15 -4.20
C ARG A 416 -6.66 1.06 -5.68
N ALA A 417 -7.54 1.92 -6.20
CA ALA A 417 -7.87 1.99 -7.62
C ALA A 417 -6.62 2.21 -8.48
N ALA A 418 -5.74 3.14 -8.10
CA ALA A 418 -4.50 3.42 -8.83
C ALA A 418 -3.54 2.20 -8.87
N ARG A 419 -3.44 1.42 -7.80
CA ARG A 419 -2.66 0.16 -7.79
C ARG A 419 -3.32 -0.91 -8.66
N ILE A 420 -4.64 -1.05 -8.62
CA ILE A 420 -5.36 -1.99 -9.50
C ILE A 420 -5.11 -1.63 -10.96
N ILE A 421 -5.24 -0.35 -11.35
CA ILE A 421 -4.95 0.13 -12.70
C ILE A 421 -3.54 -0.30 -13.13
N ARG A 422 -2.53 -0.06 -12.31
CA ARG A 422 -1.15 -0.46 -12.61
C ARG A 422 -1.03 -1.96 -12.87
N ASN A 423 -1.57 -2.78 -11.98
CA ASN A 423 -1.44 -4.23 -12.07
C ASN A 423 -2.17 -4.79 -13.28
N THR A 424 -3.41 -4.35 -13.50
CA THR A 424 -4.22 -4.73 -14.66
C THR A 424 -3.52 -4.33 -15.97
N THR A 425 -3.04 -3.09 -16.07
CA THR A 425 -2.30 -2.63 -17.25
C THR A 425 -1.04 -3.47 -17.47
N LYS A 426 -0.25 -3.72 -16.43
CA LYS A 426 0.96 -4.55 -16.53
C LYS A 426 0.65 -5.96 -17.02
N LEU A 427 -0.35 -6.63 -16.43
CA LEU A 427 -0.74 -7.99 -16.80
C LEU A 427 -1.24 -8.06 -18.24
N PHE A 428 -2.13 -7.16 -18.64
CA PHE A 428 -2.69 -7.15 -19.98
C PHE A 428 -1.66 -6.75 -21.04
N SER A 429 -0.81 -5.77 -20.77
CA SER A 429 0.30 -5.44 -21.68
C SER A 429 1.27 -6.61 -21.84
N GLN A 430 1.56 -7.35 -20.77
CA GLN A 430 2.38 -8.55 -20.87
C GLN A 430 1.70 -9.63 -21.71
N PHE A 431 0.43 -9.91 -21.43
CA PHE A 431 -0.36 -10.89 -22.16
C PHE A 431 -0.46 -10.58 -23.67
N ILE A 432 -0.73 -9.31 -24.04
CA ILE A 432 -0.78 -8.87 -25.45
C ILE A 432 0.59 -9.05 -26.12
N ARG A 433 1.67 -8.62 -25.46
CA ARG A 433 3.04 -8.76 -25.99
C ARG A 433 3.41 -10.23 -26.25
N ASP A 434 3.03 -11.12 -25.34
CA ASP A 434 3.29 -12.55 -25.48
C ASP A 434 2.45 -13.19 -26.60
N LEU A 435 1.21 -12.72 -26.80
CA LEU A 435 0.38 -13.11 -27.95
C LEU A 435 0.98 -12.66 -29.29
N ASP A 436 1.48 -11.43 -29.38
CA ASP A 436 2.12 -10.91 -30.59
C ASP A 436 3.37 -11.72 -30.95
N ASN A 437 4.15 -12.14 -29.95
CA ASN A 437 5.31 -13.01 -30.13
C ASN A 437 4.93 -14.41 -30.68
N LEU A 438 3.77 -14.94 -30.28
CA LEU A 438 3.24 -16.21 -30.80
C LEU A 438 2.71 -16.10 -32.23
N SER A 439 2.22 -14.92 -32.63
CA SER A 439 1.78 -14.60 -33.99
C SER A 439 2.97 -14.50 -34.98
N GLY A 440 4.18 -14.21 -34.48
CA GLY A 440 5.41 -14.12 -35.27
C GLY A 440 5.88 -15.47 -35.86
N LYS A 441 6.64 -15.40 -36.97
CA LYS A 441 7.18 -16.59 -37.68
C LYS A 441 8.15 -17.45 -36.84
N ASN A 442 8.70 -16.91 -35.76
CA ASN A 442 9.57 -17.63 -34.82
C ASN A 442 8.78 -17.98 -33.55
N ARG A 443 8.12 -19.14 -33.55
CA ARG A 443 7.35 -19.62 -32.39
C ARG A 443 8.27 -19.96 -31.21
N THR A 444 8.46 -19.02 -30.30
CA THR A 444 8.96 -19.31 -28.96
C THR A 444 7.80 -19.86 -28.12
N TYR A 445 7.97 -21.01 -27.48
CA TYR A 445 7.00 -21.51 -26.51
C TYR A 445 7.01 -20.62 -25.28
N ILE A 446 6.07 -19.67 -25.20
CA ILE A 446 5.83 -18.81 -24.05
C ILE A 446 4.55 -19.31 -23.37
N ALA A 447 4.61 -19.57 -22.05
CA ALA A 447 3.43 -19.88 -21.26
C ALA A 447 2.63 -18.60 -21.01
N LEU A 448 1.38 -18.55 -21.47
CA LEU A 448 0.51 -17.41 -21.26
C LEU A 448 -0.12 -17.45 -19.86
N PRO A 449 -0.21 -16.30 -19.15
CA PRO A 449 -0.82 -16.22 -17.82
C PRO A 449 -2.37 -16.23 -17.88
N ILE A 450 -2.95 -17.29 -18.46
CA ILE A 450 -4.41 -17.35 -18.72
C ILE A 450 -5.23 -17.31 -17.42
N GLU A 451 -4.81 -18.05 -16.39
CA GLU A 451 -5.53 -18.12 -15.12
C GLU A 451 -5.54 -16.75 -14.41
N GLU A 452 -4.40 -16.06 -14.35
CA GLU A 452 -4.29 -14.72 -13.77
C GLU A 452 -5.15 -13.69 -14.53
N VAL A 453 -5.18 -13.77 -15.86
CA VAL A 453 -6.03 -12.90 -16.69
C VAL A 453 -7.50 -13.15 -16.41
N LEU A 454 -7.93 -14.41 -16.36
CA LEU A 454 -9.32 -14.78 -16.05
C LEU A 454 -9.72 -14.31 -14.65
N GLN A 455 -8.87 -14.54 -13.65
CA GLN A 455 -9.12 -14.10 -12.28
C GLN A 455 -9.22 -12.57 -12.20
N THR A 456 -8.30 -11.87 -12.85
CA THR A 456 -8.31 -10.39 -12.90
C THR A 456 -9.59 -9.86 -13.54
N LEU A 457 -10.05 -10.46 -14.65
CA LEU A 457 -11.28 -10.05 -15.31
C LEU A 457 -12.51 -10.26 -14.43
N ASN A 458 -12.62 -11.42 -13.77
CA ASN A 458 -13.72 -11.69 -12.84
C ASN A 458 -13.72 -10.71 -11.66
N ASP A 459 -12.55 -10.45 -11.08
CA ASP A 459 -12.44 -9.49 -9.99
C ASP A 459 -12.80 -8.06 -10.43
N LEU A 460 -12.43 -7.65 -11.64
CA LEU A 460 -12.80 -6.35 -12.19
C LEU A 460 -14.31 -6.24 -12.43
N ILE A 461 -14.97 -7.33 -12.85
CA ILE A 461 -16.43 -7.37 -12.96
C ILE A 461 -17.08 -7.11 -11.60
N THR A 462 -16.65 -7.83 -10.56
CA THR A 462 -17.13 -7.62 -9.19
C THR A 462 -16.79 -6.22 -8.68
N TYR A 463 -15.58 -5.73 -8.96
CA TYR A 463 -15.14 -4.40 -8.56
C TYR A 463 -16.05 -3.31 -9.15
N PHE A 464 -16.42 -3.41 -10.43
CA PHE A 464 -17.30 -2.42 -11.08
C PHE A 464 -18.79 -2.73 -10.98
N GLN A 465 -19.19 -3.69 -10.14
CA GLN A 465 -20.58 -4.06 -9.96
C GLN A 465 -21.39 -2.86 -9.42
N PRO A 466 -22.54 -2.53 -10.04
CA PRO A 466 -23.46 -1.54 -9.51
C PRO A 466 -23.99 -1.95 -8.13
N PRO A 467 -24.29 -0.97 -7.25
CA PRO A 467 -24.95 -1.28 -5.98
C PRO A 467 -26.32 -1.92 -6.21
N GLU A 468 -26.70 -2.84 -5.34
CA GLU A 468 -27.98 -3.54 -5.38
C GLU A 468 -29.17 -2.57 -5.36
N GLU A 469 -30.28 -2.99 -5.96
CA GLU A 469 -31.46 -2.14 -6.09
C GLU A 469 -32.15 -1.89 -4.74
N GLU A 470 -32.06 -2.85 -3.83
CA GLU A 470 -32.72 -2.90 -2.52
C GLU A 470 -31.99 -2.08 -1.43
N LEU A 471 -30.81 -1.56 -1.72
CA LEU A 471 -30.07 -0.70 -0.78
C LEU A 471 -30.83 0.60 -0.50
N GLU A 472 -30.69 1.10 0.73
CA GLU A 472 -31.23 2.40 1.11
C GLU A 472 -30.73 3.50 0.16
N HIS A 473 -31.61 4.46 -0.16
CA HIS A 473 -31.32 5.48 -1.17
C HIS A 473 -30.02 6.24 -0.90
N GLU A 474 -29.76 6.61 0.36
CA GLU A 474 -28.54 7.32 0.75
C GLU A 474 -27.27 6.47 0.52
N GLU A 475 -27.26 5.23 1.01
CA GLU A 475 -26.14 4.30 0.79
C GLU A 475 -25.91 4.03 -0.69
N LYS A 476 -26.98 3.86 -1.46
CA LYS A 476 -26.94 3.63 -2.91
C LYS A 476 -26.32 4.84 -3.64
N GLN A 477 -26.69 6.07 -3.30
CA GLN A 477 -26.10 7.28 -3.89
C GLN A 477 -24.60 7.40 -3.56
N ASN A 478 -24.20 7.04 -2.34
CA ASN A 478 -22.79 7.05 -1.93
C ASN A 478 -21.97 6.00 -2.71
N LYS A 479 -22.47 4.76 -2.83
CA LYS A 479 -21.82 3.69 -3.62
C LYS A 479 -21.73 4.05 -5.10
N LEU A 480 -22.77 4.68 -5.67
CA LEU A 480 -22.74 5.15 -7.08
C LEU A 480 -21.68 6.25 -7.30
N ARG A 481 -21.52 7.17 -6.35
CA ARG A 481 -20.50 8.22 -6.43
C ARG A 481 -19.09 7.63 -6.39
N SER A 482 -18.84 6.69 -5.47
CA SER A 482 -17.59 5.94 -5.38
C SER A 482 -17.31 5.17 -6.68
N LEU A 483 -18.30 4.43 -7.20
CA LEU A 483 -18.19 3.69 -8.47
C LEU A 483 -17.84 4.61 -9.64
N LYS A 484 -18.50 5.75 -9.76
CA LYS A 484 -18.21 6.75 -10.81
C LYS A 484 -16.80 7.31 -10.68
N ASN A 485 -16.33 7.58 -9.47
CA ASN A 485 -14.96 8.04 -9.22
C ASN A 485 -13.93 6.99 -9.70
N ARG A 486 -14.13 5.73 -9.31
CA ARG A 486 -13.29 4.61 -9.76
C ARG A 486 -13.30 4.47 -11.28
N GLN A 487 -14.47 4.55 -11.93
CA GLN A 487 -14.56 4.52 -13.39
C GLN A 487 -13.79 5.67 -14.07
N ASN A 488 -13.85 6.88 -13.50
CA ASN A 488 -13.12 8.03 -14.05
C ASN A 488 -11.60 7.83 -13.96
N LEU A 489 -11.09 7.33 -12.83
CA LEU A 489 -9.67 7.03 -12.65
C LEU A 489 -9.16 6.05 -13.72
N PHE A 490 -9.93 4.99 -14.01
CA PHE A 490 -9.57 4.03 -15.07
C PHE A 490 -9.63 4.66 -16.47
N LYS A 491 -10.64 5.49 -16.75
CA LYS A 491 -10.76 6.16 -18.06
C LYS A 491 -9.58 7.07 -18.34
N ASP A 492 -9.16 7.85 -17.36
CA ASP A 492 -8.08 8.82 -17.51
C ASP A 492 -6.72 8.15 -17.81
N GLU A 493 -6.45 6.99 -17.19
CA GLU A 493 -5.19 6.26 -17.37
C GLU A 493 -5.22 5.31 -18.60
N VAL A 494 -6.37 4.74 -18.95
CA VAL A 494 -6.49 3.84 -20.13
C VAL A 494 -6.56 4.63 -21.43
N SER A 495 -7.22 5.80 -21.43
CA SER A 495 -7.33 6.66 -22.62
C SER A 495 -5.98 7.28 -23.03
N THR A 496 -5.04 7.43 -22.08
CA THR A 496 -3.65 7.79 -22.37
C THR A 496 -2.84 6.63 -22.97
N THR A 497 -3.27 5.39 -22.78
CA THR A 497 -2.58 4.18 -23.29
C THR A 497 -3.06 3.79 -24.68
N SER A 498 -4.34 4.02 -25.02
CA SER A 498 -4.89 3.75 -26.35
C SER A 498 -4.34 4.68 -27.44
N SER A 499 -3.91 5.89 -27.06
CA SER A 499 -3.30 6.87 -27.98
C SER A 499 -1.83 6.57 -28.32
N SER A 500 -1.23 5.56 -27.69
CA SER A 500 0.12 5.05 -28.01
C SER A 500 0.13 3.76 -28.86
N VAL A 501 -1.04 3.22 -29.21
CA VAL A 501 -1.19 1.95 -29.99
C VAL A 501 -1.78 2.19 -31.39
N THR A 502 -1.96 3.45 -31.79
CA THR A 502 -2.20 3.88 -33.18
C THR A 502 -1.06 4.74 -33.66
#